data_AF-A0A5N7JWX5-F1
#
_entry.id   AF-A0A5N7JWX5-F1
#
_cell.length_a   1.000
_cell.length_b   1.000
_cell.length_c   1.000
_cell.angle_alpha   90.00
_cell.angle_beta   90.00
_cell.angle_gamma   90.00
#
_symmetry.space_group_name_H-M   'P 1'
#
loop_
_entity.id
_entity.type
_entity.pdbx_description
1 polymer ?
#
loop_
_entity_poly.entity_id
_entity_poly.type
_entity_poly.pdbx_seq_one_letter_code
_entity_poly.pdbx_strand_id
1 'polypeptide(L)'
;MKTRDASEERTEALKQTREHLHTCQQRYDQHKKEGHGLGWLLSPFDTYHASGELDQARRDHQQATLAYDEPATQAARDSQIAADNQHVADQHAEKAKLNITLDTLTQFHRALSELSTQAAPALAAARGEGWLAADFGDKLMRIDRAIREAKFSVARECLAKLAFQRRPDAAVYARLHNQALDIRTRAYSRHHGVPITGSFPAIVEASAKLAAPNLKAACSDQLLGGLHSADQWQLLTTLAASPEHYAVDALWSIYWAMFQCQQKMADYLASAVAMEDPLNGRFSGYVEDALSGFAFQHIPLFGYPASQSYMGTLGLAGTPEESRLGADIGVIICLNIGGLVCRKAVLLQAKRAKDWAANIGSEKAQLPKLSKLPRAGYYLFYHESPDFRFDSPVPTVSSAQALQQLILDSNRQPDAASLHLDVRTTGCDWASFISFGLCNAASNVGEPFDTVDDAMRILGSGETGELPLRLFVVAIEDEPFAMALQLRVREQYQSAKKQLEASKKKTQKGPRPR
;
A
#
# COMPACT_ATOMS: atom_id res chain seq x y z
N MET A 1 -49.34 29.42 -5.69
CA MET A 1 -50.37 30.43 -5.40
C MET A 1 -50.56 31.26 -6.66
N LYS A 2 -51.72 31.88 -6.86
CA LYS A 2 -51.98 32.74 -8.01
C LYS A 2 -52.21 34.17 -7.51
N THR A 3 -51.75 35.15 -8.27
CA THR A 3 -52.05 36.56 -8.04
C THR A 3 -53.54 36.82 -8.32
N ARG A 4 -54.13 37.75 -7.58
CA ARG A 4 -55.49 38.23 -7.77
C ARG A 4 -55.48 39.41 -8.75
N ASP A 5 -56.44 39.43 -9.67
CA ASP A 5 -56.64 40.50 -10.66
C ASP A 5 -57.96 41.22 -10.38
N ALA A 6 -57.89 42.55 -10.17
CA ALA A 6 -59.05 43.39 -9.91
C ALA A 6 -60.09 43.39 -11.05
N SER A 7 -59.65 43.22 -12.30
CA SER A 7 -60.52 43.12 -13.47
C SER A 7 -61.31 41.82 -13.49
N GLU A 8 -60.65 40.71 -13.14
CA GLU A 8 -61.30 39.39 -13.05
C GLU A 8 -62.30 39.34 -11.88
N GLU A 9 -61.93 39.86 -10.71
CA GLU A 9 -62.82 39.93 -9.55
C GLU A 9 -64.05 40.79 -9.81
N ARG A 10 -63.87 41.95 -10.47
CA ARG A 10 -64.99 42.80 -10.88
C ARG A 10 -65.91 42.11 -11.88
N THR A 11 -65.33 41.40 -12.83
CA THR A 11 -66.10 40.66 -13.85
C THR A 11 -66.93 39.55 -13.21
N GLU A 12 -66.35 38.79 -12.28
CA GLU A 12 -67.07 37.71 -11.59
C GLU A 12 -68.14 38.26 -10.62
N ALA A 13 -67.84 39.33 -9.89
CA ALA A 13 -68.80 39.97 -8.97
C ALA A 13 -70.02 40.57 -9.68
N LEU A 14 -69.85 41.10 -10.89
CA LEU A 14 -70.93 41.68 -11.69
C LEU A 14 -71.59 40.70 -12.66
N LYS A 15 -71.11 39.46 -12.73
CA LYS A 15 -71.55 38.45 -13.70
C LYS A 15 -73.04 38.18 -13.64
N GLN A 16 -73.58 37.94 -12.46
CA GLN A 16 -74.99 37.59 -12.28
C GLN A 16 -75.94 38.72 -12.71
N THR A 17 -75.63 39.97 -12.34
CA THR A 17 -76.47 41.12 -12.73
C THR A 17 -76.30 41.45 -14.22
N ARG A 18 -75.11 41.23 -14.79
CA ARG A 18 -74.83 41.38 -16.22
C ARG A 18 -75.54 40.31 -17.06
N GLU A 19 -75.55 39.05 -16.63
CA GLU A 19 -76.29 37.95 -17.27
C GLU A 19 -77.80 38.18 -17.20
N HIS A 20 -78.31 38.67 -16.07
CA HIS A 20 -79.72 39.05 -15.91
C HIS A 20 -80.11 40.20 -16.84
N LEU A 21 -79.31 41.27 -16.87
CA LEU A 21 -79.47 42.39 -17.81
C LEU A 21 -79.48 41.91 -19.26
N HIS A 22 -78.56 41.03 -19.63
CA HIS A 22 -78.49 40.50 -20.99
C HIS A 22 -79.73 39.68 -21.35
N THR A 23 -80.22 38.86 -20.42
CA THR A 23 -81.45 38.06 -20.58
C THR A 23 -82.68 38.95 -20.78
N CYS A 24 -82.84 39.99 -19.96
CA CYS A 24 -83.94 40.96 -20.10
C CYS A 24 -83.84 41.76 -21.40
N GLN A 25 -82.63 42.12 -21.84
CA GLN A 25 -82.40 42.82 -23.10
C GLN A 25 -82.77 41.93 -24.31
N GLN A 26 -82.41 40.65 -24.28
CA GLN A 26 -82.79 39.69 -25.32
C GLN A 26 -84.31 39.51 -25.41
N ARG A 27 -85.01 39.39 -24.26
CA ARG A 27 -86.48 39.31 -24.21
C ARG A 27 -87.15 40.56 -24.75
N TYR A 28 -86.67 41.74 -24.36
CA TYR A 28 -87.18 43.01 -24.88
C TYR A 28 -86.97 43.14 -26.39
N ASP A 29 -85.77 42.82 -26.90
CA ASP A 29 -85.47 42.89 -28.34
C ASP A 29 -86.28 41.86 -29.15
N GLN A 30 -86.61 40.71 -28.55
CA GLN A 30 -87.48 39.70 -29.15
C GLN A 30 -88.91 40.25 -29.30
N HIS A 31 -89.51 40.77 -28.23
CA HIS A 31 -90.85 41.36 -28.28
C HIS A 31 -90.92 42.60 -29.19
N LYS A 32 -89.88 43.45 -29.20
CA LYS A 32 -89.81 44.62 -30.08
C LYS A 32 -89.77 44.24 -31.57
N LYS A 33 -89.13 43.12 -31.93
CA LYS A 33 -89.00 42.65 -33.32
C LYS A 33 -90.21 41.87 -33.82
N GLU A 34 -91.15 41.51 -32.95
CA GLU A 34 -92.42 40.89 -33.35
C GLU A 34 -93.10 41.74 -34.43
N GLY A 35 -93.54 41.10 -35.51
CA GLY A 35 -94.19 41.75 -36.65
C GLY A 35 -93.36 42.82 -37.36
N HIS A 36 -92.10 42.52 -37.70
CA HIS A 36 -91.20 43.41 -38.46
C HIS A 36 -90.89 44.75 -37.76
N GLY A 37 -90.77 44.74 -36.43
CA GLY A 37 -90.43 45.94 -35.65
C GLY A 37 -91.65 46.74 -35.18
N LEU A 38 -92.85 46.17 -35.30
CA LEU A 38 -94.12 46.74 -34.83
C LEU A 38 -94.56 46.12 -33.48
N GLY A 39 -93.67 45.53 -32.70
CA GLY A 39 -94.00 44.86 -31.43
C GLY A 39 -94.79 45.74 -30.45
N TRP A 40 -94.47 47.04 -30.40
CA TRP A 40 -95.22 48.04 -29.61
C TRP A 40 -96.68 48.23 -30.04
N LEU A 41 -97.06 47.83 -31.26
CA LEU A 41 -98.43 47.89 -31.80
C LEU A 41 -99.15 46.52 -31.74
N LEU A 42 -98.40 45.42 -31.78
CA LEU A 42 -98.94 44.05 -31.87
C LEU A 42 -98.98 43.31 -30.52
N SER A 43 -98.04 43.60 -29.62
CA SER A 43 -97.96 43.04 -28.26
C SER A 43 -97.60 44.15 -27.25
N PRO A 44 -98.43 45.21 -27.12
CA PRO A 44 -98.10 46.41 -26.35
C PRO A 44 -97.89 46.13 -24.85
N PHE A 45 -98.69 45.24 -24.26
CA PHE A 45 -98.57 44.89 -22.84
C PHE A 45 -97.30 44.08 -22.56
N ASP A 46 -96.98 43.11 -23.41
CA ASP A 46 -95.78 42.26 -23.24
C ASP A 46 -94.49 43.05 -23.50
N THR A 47 -94.49 43.94 -24.50
CA THR A 47 -93.36 44.84 -24.78
C THR A 47 -93.18 45.87 -23.65
N TYR A 48 -94.27 46.38 -23.06
CA TYR A 48 -94.21 47.30 -21.91
C TYR A 48 -93.71 46.60 -20.64
N HIS A 49 -94.19 45.38 -20.35
CA HIS A 49 -93.69 44.58 -19.23
C HIS A 49 -92.21 44.24 -19.40
N ALA A 50 -91.79 43.79 -20.59
CA ALA A 50 -90.38 43.50 -20.89
C ALA A 50 -89.49 44.77 -20.82
N SER A 51 -90.03 45.94 -21.18
CA SER A 51 -89.35 47.23 -21.00
C SER A 51 -89.20 47.57 -19.50
N GLY A 52 -90.25 47.37 -18.70
CA GLY A 52 -90.21 47.58 -17.25
C GLY A 52 -89.22 46.65 -16.55
N GLU A 53 -89.17 45.38 -16.95
CA GLU A 53 -88.19 44.40 -16.48
C GLU A 53 -86.75 44.77 -16.91
N LEU A 54 -86.55 45.22 -18.15
CA LEU A 54 -85.26 45.69 -18.64
C LEU A 54 -84.78 46.94 -17.89
N ASP A 55 -85.68 47.90 -17.65
CA ASP A 55 -85.37 49.11 -16.89
C ASP A 55 -85.10 48.82 -15.42
N GLN A 56 -85.75 47.81 -14.84
CA GLN A 56 -85.43 47.31 -13.52
C GLN A 56 -84.06 46.62 -13.50
N ALA A 57 -83.78 45.71 -14.44
CA ALA A 57 -82.48 45.03 -14.53
C ALA A 57 -81.32 46.01 -14.82
N ARG A 58 -81.56 47.09 -15.57
CA ARG A 58 -80.60 48.20 -15.76
C ARG A 58 -80.31 48.92 -14.46
N ARG A 59 -81.36 49.27 -13.70
CA ARG A 59 -81.21 49.91 -12.39
C ARG A 59 -80.48 49.01 -11.41
N ASP A 60 -80.82 47.73 -11.36
CA ASP A 60 -80.18 46.76 -10.47
C ASP A 60 -78.70 46.53 -10.85
N HIS A 61 -78.37 46.44 -12.14
CA HIS A 61 -76.97 46.34 -12.60
C HIS A 61 -76.18 47.63 -12.35
N GLN A 62 -76.77 48.81 -12.57
CA GLN A 62 -76.15 50.09 -12.23
C GLN A 62 -75.94 50.25 -10.72
N GLN A 63 -76.92 49.87 -9.91
CA GLN A 63 -76.82 49.91 -8.45
C GLN A 63 -75.76 48.94 -7.95
N ALA A 64 -75.69 47.73 -8.50
CA ALA A 64 -74.63 46.77 -8.21
C ALA A 64 -73.25 47.27 -8.65
N THR A 65 -73.15 47.94 -9.79
CA THR A 65 -71.89 48.55 -10.28
C THR A 65 -71.46 49.70 -9.38
N LEU A 66 -72.37 50.59 -8.98
CA LEU A 66 -72.09 51.71 -8.07
C LEU A 66 -71.72 51.24 -6.66
N ALA A 67 -72.40 50.21 -6.15
CA ALA A 67 -72.07 49.60 -4.87
C ALA A 67 -70.73 48.85 -4.91
N TYR A 68 -70.42 48.21 -6.04
CA TYR A 68 -69.12 47.59 -6.25
C TYR A 68 -68.04 48.68 -6.32
N ASP A 69 -68.17 49.66 -7.21
CA ASP A 69 -67.20 50.73 -7.45
C ASP A 69 -67.25 51.87 -6.39
N GLU A 70 -67.89 51.64 -5.23
CA GLU A 70 -67.94 52.61 -4.14
C GLU A 70 -66.52 52.92 -3.64
N PRO A 71 -66.10 54.19 -3.50
CA PRO A 71 -64.69 54.55 -3.28
C PRO A 71 -64.05 53.88 -2.06
N ALA A 72 -64.76 53.78 -0.93
CA ALA A 72 -64.26 53.16 0.29
C ALA A 72 -64.09 51.64 0.13
N THR A 73 -65.09 50.99 -0.49
CA THR A 73 -65.12 49.55 -0.74
C THR A 73 -64.10 49.15 -1.79
N GLN A 74 -63.92 49.96 -2.84
CA GLN A 74 -62.89 49.80 -3.85
C GLN A 74 -61.49 49.94 -3.25
N ALA A 75 -61.22 51.00 -2.47
CA ALA A 75 -59.92 51.20 -1.84
C ALA A 75 -59.57 50.05 -0.88
N ALA A 76 -60.55 49.54 -0.12
CA ALA A 76 -60.34 48.38 0.76
C ALA A 76 -60.01 47.11 -0.03
N ARG A 77 -60.72 46.83 -1.13
CA ARG A 77 -60.44 45.67 -2.00
C ARG A 77 -59.10 45.79 -2.71
N ASP A 78 -58.78 46.94 -3.29
CA ASP A 78 -57.50 47.17 -3.96
C ASP A 78 -56.34 47.02 -2.97
N SER A 79 -56.51 47.50 -1.74
CA SER A 79 -55.54 47.26 -0.66
C SER A 79 -55.40 45.78 -0.31
N GLN A 80 -56.50 45.02 -0.29
CA GLN A 80 -56.50 43.59 0.00
C GLN A 80 -55.87 42.77 -1.14
N ILE A 81 -56.17 43.11 -2.40
CA ILE A 81 -55.55 42.51 -3.60
C ILE A 81 -54.05 42.80 -3.60
N ALA A 82 -53.64 44.04 -3.32
CA ALA A 82 -52.24 44.42 -3.23
C ALA A 82 -51.51 43.65 -2.11
N ALA A 83 -52.14 43.52 -0.93
CA ALA A 83 -51.57 42.75 0.18
C ALA A 83 -51.42 41.25 -0.16
N ASP A 84 -52.44 40.64 -0.77
CA ASP A 84 -52.38 39.23 -1.21
C ASP A 84 -51.32 39.02 -2.30
N ASN A 85 -51.24 39.92 -3.29
CA ASN A 85 -50.24 39.83 -4.34
C ASN A 85 -48.81 40.02 -3.82
N GLN A 86 -48.62 40.93 -2.85
CA GLN A 86 -47.34 41.09 -2.16
C GLN A 86 -46.99 39.81 -1.38
N HIS A 87 -47.94 39.24 -0.64
CA HIS A 87 -47.73 37.98 0.06
C HIS A 87 -47.35 36.83 -0.89
N VAL A 88 -48.02 36.71 -2.03
CA VAL A 88 -47.69 35.72 -3.07
C VAL A 88 -46.29 35.96 -3.64
N ALA A 89 -45.91 37.22 -3.90
CA ALA A 89 -44.57 37.57 -4.37
C ALA A 89 -43.48 37.20 -3.34
N ASP A 90 -43.71 37.50 -2.06
CA ASP A 90 -42.81 37.15 -0.96
C ASP A 90 -42.64 35.63 -0.84
N GLN A 91 -43.74 34.87 -0.93
CA GLN A 91 -43.73 33.40 -0.94
C GLN A 91 -42.97 32.82 -2.14
N HIS A 92 -43.09 33.43 -3.32
CA HIS A 92 -42.31 33.02 -4.50
C HIS A 92 -40.81 33.30 -4.34
N ALA A 93 -40.44 34.45 -3.78
CA ALA A 93 -39.06 34.80 -3.48
C ALA A 93 -38.45 33.87 -2.43
N GLU A 94 -39.21 33.56 -1.37
CA GLU A 94 -38.82 32.60 -0.34
C GLU A 94 -38.61 31.20 -0.93
N LYS A 95 -39.55 30.72 -1.76
CA LYS A 95 -39.41 29.43 -2.46
C LYS A 95 -38.17 29.39 -3.35
N ALA A 96 -37.88 30.46 -4.09
CA ALA A 96 -36.67 30.53 -4.92
C ALA A 96 -35.40 30.44 -4.06
N LYS A 97 -35.35 31.15 -2.92
CA LYS A 97 -34.24 31.08 -1.96
C LYS A 97 -34.10 29.67 -1.35
N LEU A 98 -35.21 29.03 -0.99
CA LEU A 98 -35.22 27.66 -0.47
C LEU A 98 -34.73 26.65 -1.51
N ASN A 99 -35.13 26.79 -2.77
CA ASN A 99 -34.65 25.92 -3.86
C ASN A 99 -33.13 26.04 -4.06
N ILE A 100 -32.57 27.26 -4.07
CA ILE A 100 -31.12 27.48 -4.15
C ILE A 100 -30.40 26.82 -2.97
N THR A 101 -30.97 26.94 -1.78
CA THR A 101 -30.42 26.32 -0.56
C THR A 101 -30.46 24.80 -0.65
N LEU A 102 -31.58 24.23 -1.11
CA LEU A 102 -31.75 22.79 -1.30
C LEU A 102 -30.76 22.23 -2.32
N ASP A 103 -30.59 22.91 -3.46
CA ASP A 103 -29.63 22.51 -4.50
C ASP A 103 -28.19 22.52 -3.95
N THR A 104 -27.83 23.54 -3.18
CA THR A 104 -26.51 23.66 -2.53
C THR A 104 -26.28 22.52 -1.54
N LEU A 105 -27.27 22.23 -0.67
CA LEU A 105 -27.19 21.13 0.29
C LEU A 105 -27.11 19.77 -0.38
N THR A 106 -27.83 19.59 -1.50
CA THR A 106 -27.80 18.34 -2.29
C THR A 106 -26.43 18.11 -2.91
N GLN A 107 -25.82 19.15 -3.48
CA GLN A 107 -24.46 19.09 -4.01
C GLN A 107 -23.44 18.80 -2.91
N PHE A 108 -23.56 19.46 -1.76
CA PHE A 108 -22.70 19.23 -0.60
C PHE A 108 -22.79 17.78 -0.10
N HIS A 109 -24.01 17.26 0.06
CA HIS A 109 -24.25 15.89 0.50
C HIS A 109 -23.63 14.86 -0.47
N ARG A 110 -23.78 15.07 -1.77
CA ARG A 110 -23.17 14.22 -2.80
C ARG A 110 -21.65 14.25 -2.72
N ALA A 111 -21.05 15.44 -2.65
CA ALA A 111 -19.59 15.58 -2.57
C ALA A 111 -19.00 14.93 -1.33
N LEU A 112 -19.68 15.05 -0.18
CA LEU A 112 -19.29 14.43 1.08
C LEU A 112 -19.42 12.90 1.03
N SER A 113 -20.49 12.37 0.44
CA SER A 113 -20.70 10.92 0.29
C SER A 113 -19.63 10.27 -0.59
N GLU A 114 -19.28 10.93 -1.70
CA GLU A 114 -18.19 10.49 -2.58
C GLU A 114 -16.84 10.51 -1.84
N LEU A 115 -16.55 11.58 -1.09
CA LEU A 115 -15.32 11.70 -0.31
C LEU A 115 -15.25 10.65 0.81
N SER A 116 -16.36 10.38 1.51
CA SER A 116 -16.44 9.36 2.55
C SER A 116 -16.12 7.97 1.99
N THR A 117 -16.66 7.65 0.81
CA THR A 117 -16.37 6.38 0.13
C THR A 117 -14.89 6.27 -0.24
N GLN A 118 -14.29 7.33 -0.78
CA GLN A 118 -12.86 7.36 -1.12
C GLN A 118 -11.95 7.30 0.11
N ALA A 119 -12.39 7.88 1.23
CA ALA A 119 -11.63 7.92 2.48
C ALA A 119 -11.74 6.61 3.28
N ALA A 120 -12.68 5.72 2.96
CA ALA A 120 -12.91 4.49 3.73
C ALA A 120 -11.64 3.66 3.99
N PRO A 121 -10.74 3.42 3.01
CA PRO A 121 -9.50 2.68 3.26
C PRO A 121 -8.53 3.43 4.20
N ALA A 122 -8.46 4.76 4.08
CA ALA A 122 -7.61 5.58 4.95
C ALA A 122 -8.14 5.59 6.39
N LEU A 123 -9.47 5.66 6.56
CA LEU A 123 -10.12 5.59 7.86
C LEU A 123 -10.00 4.21 8.51
N ALA A 124 -10.07 3.14 7.72
CA ALA A 124 -9.80 1.78 8.20
C ALA A 124 -8.37 1.66 8.73
N ALA A 125 -7.37 2.10 7.95
CA ALA A 125 -5.98 2.13 8.40
C ALA A 125 -5.80 2.96 9.69
N ALA A 126 -6.47 4.12 9.80
CA ALA A 126 -6.45 4.97 10.98
C ALA A 126 -7.04 4.32 12.24
N ARG A 127 -7.89 3.29 12.10
CA ARG A 127 -8.45 2.50 13.22
C ARG A 127 -7.52 1.37 13.69
N GLY A 128 -6.30 1.31 13.16
CA GLY A 128 -5.31 0.29 13.51
C GLY A 128 -5.30 -0.92 12.58
N GLU A 129 -6.01 -0.84 11.44
CA GLU A 129 -6.02 -1.93 10.46
C GLU A 129 -4.80 -1.93 9.53
N GLY A 130 -3.89 -0.94 9.61
CA GLY A 130 -2.69 -0.90 8.77
C GLY A 130 -1.66 0.14 9.20
N TRP A 131 -0.51 0.12 8.53
CA TRP A 131 0.54 1.12 8.73
C TRP A 131 0.14 2.52 8.22
N LEU A 132 0.63 3.56 8.89
CA LEU A 132 0.42 4.97 8.57
C LEU A 132 1.76 5.70 8.48
N ALA A 133 1.90 6.59 7.49
CA ALA A 133 3.03 7.50 7.45
C ALA A 133 3.02 8.49 8.65
N ALA A 134 4.19 8.96 9.06
CA ALA A 134 4.32 9.89 10.19
C ALA A 134 3.50 11.17 10.02
N ASP A 135 3.35 11.66 8.80
CA ASP A 135 2.59 12.88 8.46
C ASP A 135 1.08 12.63 8.21
N PHE A 136 0.60 11.39 8.38
CA PHE A 136 -0.77 11.00 8.08
C PHE A 136 -1.79 11.79 8.92
N GLY A 137 -1.54 11.93 10.22
CA GLY A 137 -2.43 12.67 11.13
C GLY A 137 -2.60 14.14 10.74
N ASP A 138 -1.49 14.82 10.43
CA ASP A 138 -1.51 16.22 9.99
C ASP A 138 -2.26 16.41 8.68
N LYS A 139 -2.08 15.49 7.72
CA LYS A 139 -2.82 15.50 6.45
C LYS A 139 -4.30 15.22 6.67
N LEU A 140 -4.67 14.30 7.57
CA LEU A 140 -6.06 14.00 7.90
C LEU A 140 -6.76 15.23 8.51
N MET A 141 -6.08 15.97 9.38
CA MET A 141 -6.58 17.22 9.94
C MET A 141 -6.80 18.32 8.88
N ARG A 142 -5.97 18.36 7.83
CA ARG A 142 -6.18 19.26 6.69
C ARG A 142 -7.41 18.88 5.87
N ILE A 143 -7.68 17.58 5.72
CA ILE A 143 -8.90 17.07 5.08
C ILE A 143 -10.14 17.51 5.86
N ASP A 144 -10.16 17.31 7.19
CA ASP A 144 -11.28 17.75 8.05
C ASP A 144 -11.56 19.25 7.91
N ARG A 145 -10.51 20.08 7.96
CA ARG A 145 -10.62 21.53 7.77
C ARG A 145 -11.20 21.89 6.40
N ALA A 146 -10.72 21.26 5.33
CA ALA A 146 -11.21 21.50 3.98
C ALA A 146 -12.70 21.11 3.83
N ILE A 147 -13.14 20.04 4.49
CA ILE A 147 -14.57 19.64 4.52
C ILE A 147 -15.41 20.70 5.25
N ARG A 148 -14.96 21.17 6.42
CA ARG A 148 -15.67 22.22 7.20
C ARG A 148 -15.79 23.54 6.43
N GLU A 149 -14.80 23.85 5.59
CA GLU A 149 -14.79 25.04 4.72
C GLU A 149 -15.50 24.80 3.36
N ALA A 150 -16.16 23.65 3.15
CA ALA A 150 -16.79 23.24 1.89
C ALA A 150 -15.83 23.19 0.67
N LYS A 151 -14.51 23.06 0.91
CA LYS A 151 -13.46 22.96 -0.12
C LYS A 151 -13.18 21.49 -0.48
N PHE A 152 -14.16 20.82 -1.08
CA PHE A 152 -14.05 19.38 -1.38
C PHE A 152 -12.95 18.99 -2.38
N SER A 153 -12.59 19.87 -3.32
CA SER A 153 -11.46 19.65 -4.23
C SER A 153 -10.14 19.52 -3.46
N VAL A 154 -9.89 20.45 -2.54
CA VAL A 154 -8.71 20.44 -1.66
C VAL A 154 -8.71 19.21 -0.77
N ALA A 155 -9.87 18.83 -0.21
CA ALA A 155 -10.00 17.62 0.60
C ALA A 155 -9.61 16.35 -0.19
N ARG A 156 -10.04 16.24 -1.46
CA ARG A 156 -9.69 15.13 -2.36
C ARG A 156 -8.21 15.11 -2.71
N GLU A 157 -7.61 16.26 -2.98
CA GLU A 157 -6.16 16.36 -3.24
C GLU A 157 -5.33 15.95 -2.02
N CYS A 158 -5.73 16.37 -0.81
CA CYS A 158 -5.07 15.94 0.43
C CYS A 158 -5.25 14.44 0.67
N LEU A 159 -6.45 13.90 0.43
CA LEU A 159 -6.73 12.46 0.53
C LEU A 159 -5.83 11.64 -0.40
N ALA A 160 -5.66 12.08 -1.64
CA ALA A 160 -4.79 11.41 -2.62
C ALA A 160 -3.31 11.39 -2.22
N LYS A 161 -2.87 12.33 -1.36
CA LYS A 161 -1.49 12.43 -0.84
C LYS A 161 -1.27 11.69 0.48
N LEU A 162 -2.29 11.02 1.02
CA LEU A 162 -2.12 10.17 2.20
C LEU A 162 -1.30 8.93 1.84
N ALA A 163 -0.24 8.69 2.59
CA ALA A 163 0.57 7.48 2.51
C ALA A 163 0.20 6.55 3.68
N PHE A 164 -0.34 5.39 3.37
CA PHE A 164 -0.79 4.38 4.33
C PHE A 164 -0.84 3.02 3.65
N GLN A 165 -0.84 1.96 4.46
CA GLN A 165 -1.04 0.60 3.98
C GLN A 165 -2.52 0.35 3.71
N ARG A 166 -2.85 0.04 2.47
CA ARG A 166 -4.16 -0.47 2.08
C ARG A 166 -4.18 -1.97 2.36
N ARG A 167 -4.49 -2.34 3.61
CA ARG A 167 -4.43 -3.74 4.02
C ARG A 167 -5.27 -4.63 3.08
N PRO A 168 -4.73 -5.77 2.63
CA PRO A 168 -5.46 -6.70 1.78
C PRO A 168 -6.66 -7.29 2.52
N ASP A 169 -7.60 -7.81 1.74
CA ASP A 169 -8.70 -8.58 2.31
C ASP A 169 -8.20 -9.90 2.95
N ALA A 170 -9.03 -10.49 3.80
CA ALA A 170 -8.72 -11.76 4.46
C ALA A 170 -8.51 -12.91 3.45
N ALA A 171 -9.12 -12.83 2.26
CA ALA A 171 -8.99 -13.85 1.23
C ALA A 171 -7.58 -13.88 0.62
N VAL A 172 -6.96 -12.72 0.40
CA VAL A 172 -5.56 -12.61 -0.05
C VAL A 172 -4.63 -13.21 1.00
N TYR A 173 -4.80 -12.86 2.28
CA TYR A 173 -3.97 -13.42 3.35
C TYR A 173 -4.14 -14.94 3.51
N ALA A 174 -5.37 -15.46 3.43
CA ALA A 174 -5.62 -16.90 3.46
C ALA A 174 -4.95 -17.63 2.28
N ARG A 175 -4.99 -17.04 1.08
CA ARG A 175 -4.29 -17.59 -0.10
C ARG A 175 -2.77 -17.64 0.11
N LEU A 176 -2.18 -16.55 0.59
CA LEU A 176 -0.75 -16.49 0.90
C LEU A 176 -0.37 -17.53 1.97
N HIS A 177 -1.17 -17.64 3.03
CA HIS A 177 -0.95 -18.63 4.07
C HIS A 177 -0.93 -20.06 3.53
N ASN A 178 -1.92 -20.43 2.71
CA ASN A 178 -1.97 -21.76 2.10
C ASN A 178 -0.78 -22.01 1.16
N GLN A 179 -0.36 -21.01 0.40
CA GLN A 179 0.82 -21.11 -0.47
C GLN A 179 2.11 -21.39 0.33
N ALA A 180 2.29 -20.73 1.47
CA ALA A 180 3.40 -21.00 2.39
C ALA A 180 3.32 -22.43 2.97
N LEU A 181 2.14 -22.88 3.38
CA LEU A 181 1.94 -24.24 3.86
C LEU A 181 2.26 -25.28 2.78
N ASP A 182 1.95 -25.02 1.50
CA ASP A 182 2.30 -25.90 0.38
C ASP A 182 3.82 -25.93 0.14
N ILE A 183 4.50 -24.79 0.23
CA ILE A 183 5.97 -24.71 0.16
C ILE A 183 6.58 -25.51 1.31
N ARG A 184 6.09 -25.30 2.54
CA ARG A 184 6.53 -26.01 3.74
C ARG A 184 6.34 -27.51 3.59
N THR A 185 5.14 -27.95 3.21
CA THR A 185 4.81 -29.38 3.05
C THR A 185 5.73 -30.05 2.04
N ARG A 186 6.00 -29.40 0.90
CA ARG A 186 6.95 -29.91 -0.08
C ARG A 186 8.37 -30.01 0.47
N ALA A 187 8.85 -29.02 1.22
CA ALA A 187 10.17 -29.08 1.84
C ALA A 187 10.26 -30.20 2.89
N TYR A 188 9.25 -30.35 3.74
CA TYR A 188 9.22 -31.40 4.78
C TYR A 188 8.98 -32.82 4.25
N SER A 189 8.44 -32.96 3.04
CA SER A 189 8.34 -34.26 2.36
C SER A 189 9.68 -34.78 1.85
N ARG A 190 10.72 -33.93 1.80
CA ARG A 190 12.09 -34.34 1.48
C ARG A 190 12.76 -34.90 2.72
N HIS A 191 13.72 -35.81 2.54
CA HIS A 191 14.52 -36.33 3.65
C HIS A 191 15.76 -35.47 3.94
N HIS A 192 16.00 -34.43 3.13
CA HIS A 192 17.09 -33.47 3.26
C HIS A 192 16.58 -32.02 3.34
N GLY A 193 17.46 -31.11 3.73
CA GLY A 193 17.21 -29.68 3.83
C GLY A 193 16.58 -29.30 5.15
N VAL A 194 15.43 -28.63 5.09
CA VAL A 194 14.74 -28.06 6.26
C VAL A 194 14.49 -29.10 7.37
N PRO A 195 14.07 -30.35 7.10
CA PRO A 195 13.86 -31.34 8.16
C PRO A 195 15.12 -31.67 8.93
N ILE A 196 16.26 -31.81 8.23
CA ILE A 196 17.54 -32.15 8.86
C ILE A 196 18.06 -30.98 9.70
N THR A 197 17.90 -29.74 9.23
CA THR A 197 18.29 -28.54 9.99
C THR A 197 17.63 -28.48 11.37
N GLY A 198 16.40 -28.99 11.50
CA GLY A 198 15.69 -29.07 12.78
C GLY A 198 16.38 -29.93 13.85
N SER A 199 17.35 -30.77 13.47
CA SER A 199 18.14 -31.58 14.39
C SER A 199 19.35 -30.84 14.99
N PHE A 200 19.59 -29.58 14.61
CA PHE A 200 20.73 -28.78 15.08
C PHE A 200 20.27 -27.72 16.09
N PRO A 201 20.34 -27.99 17.42
CA PRO A 201 19.70 -27.14 18.41
C PRO A 201 20.19 -25.70 18.40
N ALA A 202 21.50 -25.48 18.28
CA ALA A 202 22.08 -24.14 18.27
C ALA A 202 21.61 -23.28 17.08
N ILE A 203 21.51 -23.89 15.89
CA ILE A 203 20.99 -23.23 14.68
C ILE A 203 19.53 -22.86 14.88
N VAL A 204 18.71 -23.81 15.35
CA VAL A 204 17.28 -23.62 15.54
C VAL A 204 17.00 -22.53 16.57
N GLU A 205 17.65 -22.59 17.72
CA GLU A 205 17.46 -21.60 18.79
C GLU A 205 17.86 -20.20 18.34
N ALA A 206 18.97 -20.06 17.60
CA ALA A 206 19.40 -18.78 17.06
C ALA A 206 18.43 -18.24 16.00
N SER A 207 17.95 -19.10 15.09
CA SER A 207 16.92 -18.74 14.11
C SER A 207 15.62 -18.29 14.77
N ALA A 208 15.16 -19.00 15.81
CA ALA A 208 13.97 -18.65 16.56
C ALA A 208 14.14 -17.32 17.31
N LYS A 209 15.30 -17.10 17.95
CA LYS A 209 15.63 -15.83 18.62
C LYS A 209 15.68 -14.65 17.65
N LEU A 210 16.14 -14.85 16.42
CA LEU A 210 16.09 -13.82 15.38
C LEU A 210 14.65 -13.56 14.92
N ALA A 211 13.85 -14.60 14.74
CA ALA A 211 12.47 -14.49 14.25
C ALA A 211 11.52 -13.84 15.25
N ALA A 212 11.61 -14.20 16.53
CA ALA A 212 10.64 -13.83 17.56
C ALA A 212 10.32 -12.31 17.61
N PRO A 213 11.31 -11.38 17.61
CA PRO A 213 11.04 -9.94 17.63
C PRO A 213 10.29 -9.40 16.40
N ASN A 214 10.28 -10.15 15.29
CA ASN A 214 9.59 -9.76 14.05
C ASN A 214 8.18 -10.35 13.96
N LEU A 215 7.80 -11.21 14.90
CA LEU A 215 6.46 -11.77 15.01
C LEU A 215 5.63 -10.97 16.04
N LYS A 216 4.31 -11.05 15.93
CA LYS A 216 3.41 -10.50 16.95
C LYS A 216 3.64 -11.18 18.30
N ALA A 217 3.43 -10.45 19.39
CA ALA A 217 3.76 -10.88 20.75
C ALA A 217 3.27 -12.30 21.08
N ALA A 218 2.01 -12.62 20.81
CA ALA A 218 1.47 -13.96 21.06
C ALA A 218 2.21 -15.08 20.30
N CYS A 219 2.64 -14.82 19.07
CA CYS A 219 3.41 -15.77 18.27
C CYS A 219 4.87 -15.87 18.74
N SER A 220 5.47 -14.75 19.16
CA SER A 220 6.80 -14.71 19.78
C SER A 220 6.84 -15.54 21.06
N ASP A 221 5.87 -15.33 21.96
CA ASP A 221 5.77 -16.05 23.23
C ASP A 221 5.58 -17.56 23.00
N GLN A 222 4.75 -17.92 22.03
CA GLN A 222 4.57 -19.32 21.64
C GLN A 222 5.86 -19.94 21.09
N LEU A 223 6.59 -19.21 20.24
CA LEU A 223 7.85 -19.68 19.63
C LEU A 223 8.95 -19.93 20.67
N LEU A 224 9.05 -19.07 21.67
CA LEU A 224 10.11 -19.13 22.70
C LEU A 224 9.69 -19.89 23.96
N GLY A 225 8.45 -20.39 24.03
CA GLY A 225 7.85 -20.98 25.22
C GLY A 225 8.38 -22.36 25.60
N GLY A 226 9.62 -22.45 26.12
CA GLY A 226 10.17 -23.64 26.79
C GLY A 226 10.19 -24.94 25.98
N LEU A 227 10.03 -24.86 24.65
CA LEU A 227 9.95 -26.00 23.74
C LEU A 227 11.32 -26.64 23.51
N HIS A 228 11.33 -27.92 23.18
CA HIS A 228 12.52 -28.55 22.63
C HIS A 228 12.85 -27.93 21.25
N SER A 229 14.13 -27.85 20.88
CA SER A 229 14.56 -27.20 19.63
C SER A 229 13.85 -27.77 18.40
N ALA A 230 13.73 -29.09 18.27
CA ALA A 230 12.99 -29.71 17.17
C ALA A 230 11.53 -29.20 17.04
N ASP A 231 10.82 -29.02 18.16
CA ASP A 231 9.45 -28.49 18.18
C ASP A 231 9.43 -27.00 17.83
N GLN A 232 10.40 -26.25 18.35
CA GLN A 232 10.59 -24.84 18.04
C GLN A 232 10.85 -24.62 16.54
N TRP A 233 11.57 -25.52 15.87
CA TRP A 233 11.81 -25.44 14.43
C TRP A 233 10.53 -25.64 13.60
N GLN A 234 9.74 -26.66 13.95
CA GLN A 234 8.45 -26.91 13.32
C GLN A 234 7.50 -25.73 13.53
N LEU A 235 7.47 -25.21 14.75
CA LEU A 235 6.64 -24.08 15.11
C LEU A 235 7.05 -22.80 14.39
N LEU A 236 8.36 -22.50 14.27
CA LEU A 236 8.87 -21.36 13.51
C LEU A 236 8.30 -21.34 12.09
N THR A 237 8.49 -22.43 11.35
CA THR A 237 8.03 -22.53 9.96
C THR A 237 6.50 -22.51 9.81
N THR A 238 5.78 -22.93 10.86
CA THR A 238 4.31 -22.90 10.90
C THR A 238 3.79 -21.48 11.19
N LEU A 239 4.37 -20.80 12.17
CA LEU A 239 4.02 -19.41 12.50
C LEU A 239 4.36 -18.47 11.35
N ALA A 240 5.53 -18.63 10.75
CA ALA A 240 5.98 -17.88 9.58
C ALA A 240 5.08 -18.08 8.34
N ALA A 241 4.24 -19.11 8.30
CA ALA A 241 3.36 -19.34 7.16
C ALA A 241 2.27 -18.28 7.03
N SER A 242 1.79 -17.67 8.12
CA SER A 242 0.76 -16.63 8.04
C SER A 242 1.40 -15.24 7.98
N PRO A 243 1.14 -14.41 6.96
CA PRO A 243 1.59 -13.02 6.94
C PRO A 243 1.08 -12.23 8.15
N GLU A 244 -0.09 -12.60 8.68
CA GLU A 244 -0.70 -11.92 9.83
C GLU A 244 0.04 -12.12 11.14
N HIS A 245 0.95 -13.09 11.23
CA HIS A 245 1.77 -13.31 12.42
C HIS A 245 2.98 -12.38 12.49
N TYR A 246 3.31 -11.69 11.40
CA TYR A 246 4.44 -10.76 11.37
C TYR A 246 4.02 -9.39 11.92
N ALA A 247 4.98 -8.67 12.49
CA ALA A 247 4.83 -7.25 12.81
C ALA A 247 4.73 -6.39 11.54
N VAL A 248 5.50 -6.78 10.51
CA VAL A 248 5.42 -6.24 9.14
C VAL A 248 5.18 -7.41 8.19
N ASP A 249 3.98 -7.50 7.63
CA ASP A 249 3.55 -8.61 6.77
C ASP A 249 4.39 -8.75 5.49
N ALA A 250 4.95 -7.68 4.95
CA ALA A 250 5.85 -7.74 3.79
C ALA A 250 7.11 -8.61 3.99
N LEU A 251 7.57 -8.81 5.23
CA LEU A 251 8.68 -9.72 5.54
C LEU A 251 8.38 -11.17 5.17
N TRP A 252 7.10 -11.55 5.11
CA TRP A 252 6.64 -12.87 4.69
C TRP A 252 7.19 -13.22 3.29
N SER A 253 7.15 -12.28 2.35
CA SER A 253 7.66 -12.51 0.99
C SER A 253 9.15 -12.81 0.95
N ILE A 254 9.92 -12.10 1.77
CA ILE A 254 11.37 -12.27 1.84
C ILE A 254 11.71 -13.61 2.50
N TYR A 255 11.04 -13.94 3.60
CA TYR A 255 11.22 -15.22 4.30
C TYR A 255 10.93 -16.41 3.39
N TRP A 256 9.78 -16.46 2.73
CA TRP A 256 9.43 -17.59 1.88
C TRP A 256 10.23 -17.65 0.58
N ALA A 257 10.74 -16.52 0.07
CA ALA A 257 11.74 -16.52 -1.00
C ALA A 257 13.05 -17.19 -0.53
N MET A 258 13.60 -16.75 0.60
CA MET A 258 14.86 -17.29 1.11
C MET A 258 14.73 -18.74 1.60
N PHE A 259 13.57 -19.13 2.14
CA PHE A 259 13.24 -20.50 2.49
C PHE A 259 13.30 -21.44 1.27
N GLN A 260 12.74 -21.00 0.14
CA GLN A 260 12.82 -21.77 -1.10
C GLN A 260 14.25 -21.81 -1.66
N CYS A 261 14.99 -20.71 -1.58
CA CYS A 261 16.40 -20.65 -1.98
C CYS A 261 17.25 -21.68 -1.20
N GLN A 262 17.13 -21.69 0.13
CA GLN A 262 17.92 -22.58 0.98
C GLN A 262 17.55 -24.05 0.78
N GLN A 263 16.27 -24.36 0.53
CA GLN A 263 15.84 -25.72 0.19
C GLN A 263 16.35 -26.16 -1.18
N LYS A 264 16.29 -25.31 -2.21
CA LYS A 264 16.86 -25.62 -3.54
C LYS A 264 18.36 -25.90 -3.46
N MET A 265 19.08 -25.17 -2.61
CA MET A 265 20.50 -25.42 -2.39
C MET A 265 20.74 -26.77 -1.73
N ALA A 266 19.94 -27.13 -0.71
CA ALA A 266 20.00 -28.45 -0.10
C ALA A 266 19.69 -29.58 -1.11
N ASP A 267 18.69 -29.38 -1.98
CA ASP A 267 18.36 -30.34 -3.06
C ASP A 267 19.56 -30.59 -4.00
N TYR A 268 20.30 -29.54 -4.33
CA TYR A 268 21.51 -29.66 -5.14
C TYR A 268 22.63 -30.40 -4.39
N LEU A 269 22.89 -30.01 -3.14
CA LEU A 269 23.96 -30.61 -2.31
C LEU A 269 23.69 -32.09 -1.99
N ALA A 270 22.42 -32.50 -1.91
CA ALA A 270 22.04 -33.89 -1.73
C ALA A 270 22.35 -34.78 -2.95
N SER A 271 22.58 -34.19 -4.13
CA SER A 271 22.76 -34.93 -5.40
C SER A 271 24.09 -34.65 -6.10
N ALA A 272 24.87 -33.68 -5.64
CA ALA A 272 26.10 -33.26 -6.30
C ALA A 272 27.16 -32.78 -5.31
N VAL A 273 28.42 -33.16 -5.56
CA VAL A 273 29.62 -32.64 -4.89
C VAL A 273 30.30 -31.66 -5.82
N ALA A 274 30.53 -30.43 -5.37
CA ALA A 274 31.16 -29.38 -6.17
C ALA A 274 32.14 -28.54 -5.35
N MET A 275 33.06 -27.85 -6.03
CA MET A 275 33.96 -26.88 -5.39
C MET A 275 33.22 -25.60 -4.99
N GLU A 276 33.80 -24.80 -4.10
CA GLU A 276 33.18 -23.58 -3.52
C GLU A 276 32.70 -22.59 -4.59
N ASP A 277 33.49 -22.33 -5.62
CA ASP A 277 33.14 -21.39 -6.70
C ASP A 277 31.85 -21.75 -7.46
N PRO A 278 31.68 -22.99 -7.98
CA PRO A 278 30.41 -23.43 -8.54
C PRO A 278 29.22 -23.35 -7.57
N LEU A 279 29.44 -23.65 -6.28
CA LEU A 279 28.38 -23.60 -5.26
C LEU A 279 27.90 -22.17 -5.04
N ASN A 280 28.83 -21.24 -4.88
CA ASN A 280 28.53 -19.81 -4.86
C ASN A 280 27.76 -19.42 -6.13
N GLY A 281 28.19 -19.95 -7.30
CA GLY A 281 27.56 -19.85 -8.61
C GLY A 281 26.05 -20.03 -8.57
N ARG A 282 25.68 -21.25 -8.17
CA ARG A 282 24.30 -21.70 -8.11
C ARG A 282 23.51 -21.00 -7.02
N PHE A 283 24.12 -20.81 -5.84
CA PHE A 283 23.46 -20.14 -4.73
C PHE A 283 23.04 -18.72 -5.11
N SER A 284 23.92 -17.96 -5.79
CA SER A 284 23.57 -16.65 -6.34
C SER A 284 22.36 -16.72 -7.29
N GLY A 285 22.34 -17.69 -8.22
CA GLY A 285 21.21 -17.88 -9.12
C GLY A 285 19.89 -18.21 -8.38
N TYR A 286 19.93 -19.05 -7.34
CA TYR A 286 18.75 -19.36 -6.54
C TYR A 286 18.25 -18.16 -5.73
N VAL A 287 19.15 -17.33 -5.22
CA VAL A 287 18.79 -16.07 -4.54
C VAL A 287 18.13 -15.11 -5.52
N GLU A 288 18.68 -14.95 -6.72
CA GLU A 288 18.10 -14.10 -7.77
C GLU A 288 16.71 -14.56 -8.17
N ASP A 289 16.55 -15.84 -8.49
CA ASP A 289 15.27 -16.45 -8.86
C ASP A 289 14.23 -16.27 -7.76
N ALA A 290 14.63 -16.43 -6.50
CA ALA A 290 13.72 -16.29 -5.37
C ALA A 290 13.31 -14.83 -5.13
N LEU A 291 14.24 -13.88 -5.21
CA LEU A 291 13.94 -12.47 -5.00
C LEU A 291 13.12 -11.89 -6.16
N SER A 292 13.63 -12.02 -7.38
CA SER A 292 13.01 -11.46 -8.58
C SER A 292 11.76 -12.24 -9.02
N GLY A 293 11.76 -13.56 -8.84
CA GLY A 293 10.67 -14.44 -9.26
C GLY A 293 9.58 -14.65 -8.21
N PHE A 294 9.89 -14.52 -6.91
CA PHE A 294 8.90 -14.72 -5.83
C PHE A 294 8.67 -13.45 -5.04
N ALA A 295 9.66 -12.92 -4.31
CA ALA A 295 9.44 -11.82 -3.38
C ALA A 295 8.88 -10.56 -4.08
N PHE A 296 9.48 -10.18 -5.21
CA PHE A 296 9.06 -9.03 -6.02
C PHE A 296 7.58 -9.08 -6.43
N GLN A 297 7.05 -10.27 -6.72
CA GLN A 297 5.65 -10.44 -7.13
C GLN A 297 4.67 -10.34 -5.94
N HIS A 298 5.11 -10.70 -4.74
CA HIS A 298 4.24 -10.79 -3.57
C HIS A 298 4.26 -9.54 -2.70
N ILE A 299 5.35 -8.76 -2.67
CA ILE A 299 5.43 -7.52 -1.88
C ILE A 299 4.29 -6.53 -2.20
N PRO A 300 3.96 -6.24 -3.48
CA PRO A 300 2.86 -5.33 -3.80
C PRO A 300 1.49 -5.79 -3.27
N LEU A 301 1.33 -7.08 -3.00
CA LEU A 301 0.07 -7.64 -2.51
C LEU A 301 -0.26 -7.18 -1.09
N PHE A 302 0.69 -6.66 -0.32
CA PHE A 302 0.47 -6.17 1.06
C PHE A 302 -0.05 -4.72 1.13
N GLY A 303 -0.16 -4.05 -0.02
CA GLY A 303 -0.83 -2.74 -0.13
C GLY A 303 -0.07 -1.57 0.48
N TYR A 304 1.23 -1.72 0.75
CA TYR A 304 2.09 -0.58 1.07
C TYR A 304 2.19 0.38 -0.13
N PRO A 305 2.40 1.69 0.11
CA PRO A 305 2.67 2.64 -0.96
C PRO A 305 3.82 2.16 -1.85
N ALA A 306 3.70 2.41 -3.16
CA ALA A 306 4.67 1.93 -4.14
C ALA A 306 6.04 2.61 -3.94
N SER A 307 7.01 1.82 -3.49
CA SER A 307 8.45 2.12 -3.55
C SER A 307 9.04 1.42 -4.79
N GLN A 308 10.04 2.00 -5.44
CA GLN A 308 10.71 1.32 -6.53
C GLN A 308 11.55 0.18 -5.95
N SER A 309 11.30 -1.02 -6.44
CA SER A 309 11.99 -2.22 -5.97
C SER A 309 13.07 -2.63 -6.97
N TYR A 310 14.32 -2.69 -6.52
CA TYR A 310 15.43 -3.31 -7.22
C TYR A 310 15.89 -4.55 -6.43
N MET A 311 15.60 -5.73 -6.98
CA MET A 311 16.15 -6.98 -6.50
C MET A 311 17.07 -7.54 -7.57
N GLY A 312 18.29 -7.90 -7.19
CA GLY A 312 19.23 -8.44 -8.17
C GLY A 312 20.47 -9.05 -7.54
N THR A 313 21.08 -9.95 -8.30
CA THR A 313 22.43 -10.42 -8.03
C THR A 313 23.37 -9.90 -9.11
N LEU A 314 24.59 -9.57 -8.73
CA LEU A 314 25.62 -9.13 -9.66
C LEU A 314 26.87 -9.98 -9.42
N GLY A 315 27.22 -10.75 -10.44
CA GLY A 315 28.42 -11.57 -10.48
C GLY A 315 29.53 -10.91 -11.30
N LEU A 316 30.70 -10.79 -10.70
CA LEU A 316 31.94 -10.51 -11.41
C LEU A 316 32.59 -11.81 -11.91
N ALA A 317 33.48 -11.67 -12.89
CA ALA A 317 34.35 -12.74 -13.36
C ALA A 317 35.82 -12.40 -13.07
N GLY A 318 36.43 -13.13 -12.12
CA GLY A 318 37.88 -13.35 -12.06
C GLY A 318 38.77 -12.18 -11.62
N THR A 319 38.45 -11.47 -10.53
CA THR A 319 39.40 -10.56 -9.87
C THR A 319 40.03 -11.18 -8.61
N PRO A 320 41.31 -10.90 -8.27
CA PRO A 320 42.04 -11.49 -7.11
C PRO A 320 41.63 -10.98 -5.71
N GLU A 321 40.49 -10.31 -5.59
CA GLU A 321 40.08 -9.43 -4.47
C GLU A 321 39.71 -10.18 -3.17
N GLU A 322 39.32 -11.45 -3.28
CA GLU A 322 38.94 -12.32 -2.16
C GLU A 322 40.03 -12.36 -1.07
N SER A 323 41.29 -12.21 -1.48
CA SER A 323 42.43 -12.18 -0.56
C SER A 323 42.45 -10.95 0.35
N ARG A 324 41.98 -9.80 -0.14
CA ARG A 324 41.97 -8.53 0.59
C ARG A 324 40.80 -8.48 1.57
N LEU A 325 39.58 -8.68 1.06
CA LEU A 325 38.33 -8.61 1.83
C LEU A 325 38.15 -9.81 2.75
N GLY A 326 38.69 -10.98 2.38
CA GLY A 326 38.46 -12.22 3.09
C GLY A 326 37.01 -12.72 3.01
N ALA A 327 36.26 -12.30 2.00
CA ALA A 327 34.87 -12.66 1.74
C ALA A 327 34.63 -12.88 0.24
N ASP A 328 33.73 -13.80 -0.07
CA ASP A 328 33.35 -14.18 -1.44
C ASP A 328 32.08 -13.45 -1.89
N ILE A 329 31.20 -13.11 -0.93
CA ILE A 329 29.86 -12.59 -1.17
C ILE A 329 29.64 -11.32 -0.33
N GLY A 330 29.14 -10.27 -0.97
CA GLY A 330 28.55 -9.10 -0.29
C GLY A 330 27.03 -9.17 -0.31
N VAL A 331 26.37 -8.62 0.70
CA VAL A 331 24.91 -8.45 0.73
C VAL A 331 24.57 -7.04 1.15
N ILE A 332 23.64 -6.40 0.42
CA ILE A 332 23.05 -5.10 0.74
C ILE A 332 21.54 -5.30 0.88
N ILE A 333 21.02 -4.93 2.04
CA ILE A 333 19.59 -4.75 2.30
C ILE A 333 19.32 -3.26 2.39
N CYS A 334 18.40 -2.75 1.57
CA CYS A 334 17.89 -1.39 1.62
C CYS A 334 16.37 -1.45 1.52
N LEU A 335 15.67 -1.43 2.65
CA LEU A 335 14.23 -1.55 2.72
C LEU A 335 13.63 -0.27 3.29
N ASN A 336 12.56 0.18 2.64
CA ASN A 336 11.65 1.22 3.07
C ASN A 336 10.24 0.79 2.63
N ILE A 337 9.65 -0.12 3.42
CA ILE A 337 8.31 -0.67 3.19
C ILE A 337 7.45 -0.35 4.41
N GLY A 338 6.69 0.74 4.33
CA GLY A 338 5.87 1.20 5.44
C GLY A 338 6.72 1.45 6.70
N GLY A 339 6.51 0.66 7.74
CA GLY A 339 7.24 0.76 9.01
C GLY A 339 8.61 0.09 9.01
N LEU A 340 8.92 -0.69 7.97
CA LEU A 340 10.18 -1.39 7.83
C LEU A 340 11.19 -0.52 7.09
N VAL A 341 11.95 0.26 7.83
CA VAL A 341 13.10 1.02 7.32
C VAL A 341 14.37 0.34 7.80
N CYS A 342 15.08 -0.35 6.91
CA CYS A 342 16.29 -1.09 7.25
C CYS A 342 17.33 -0.99 6.13
N ARG A 343 18.49 -0.43 6.44
CA ARG A 343 19.62 -0.31 5.52
C ARG A 343 20.85 -0.94 6.14
N LYS A 344 21.27 -2.11 5.63
CA LYS A 344 22.36 -2.91 6.21
C LYS A 344 23.21 -3.60 5.17
N ALA A 345 24.50 -3.73 5.42
CA ALA A 345 25.44 -4.44 4.57
C ALA A 345 26.26 -5.48 5.35
N VAL A 346 26.59 -6.60 4.69
CA VAL A 346 27.45 -7.66 5.23
C VAL A 346 28.37 -8.27 4.18
N LEU A 347 29.42 -8.91 4.67
CA LEU A 347 30.40 -9.70 3.97
C LEU A 347 30.33 -11.16 4.46
N LEU A 348 30.27 -12.09 3.51
CA LEU A 348 30.16 -13.52 3.75
C LEU A 348 31.35 -14.23 3.08
N GLN A 349 32.11 -15.00 3.84
CA GLN A 349 32.99 -16.04 3.30
C GLN A 349 32.21 -17.33 3.17
N ALA A 350 32.07 -17.85 1.96
CA ALA A 350 31.45 -19.15 1.77
C ALA A 350 32.48 -20.25 2.02
N LYS A 351 32.05 -21.33 2.68
CA LYS A 351 32.85 -22.52 2.93
C LYS A 351 32.02 -23.77 2.77
N ARG A 352 32.68 -24.83 2.31
CA ARG A 352 32.11 -26.17 2.36
C ARG A 352 32.25 -26.74 3.77
N ALA A 353 31.15 -27.27 4.29
CA ALA A 353 31.09 -28.03 5.52
C ALA A 353 30.86 -29.50 5.14
N LYS A 354 31.93 -30.30 5.15
CA LYS A 354 31.86 -31.73 4.86
C LYS A 354 31.62 -32.47 6.17
N ASP A 355 30.54 -33.26 6.22
CA ASP A 355 30.13 -34.02 7.40
C ASP A 355 30.08 -33.12 8.65
N TRP A 356 29.48 -31.94 8.46
CA TRP A 356 29.31 -30.88 9.46
C TRP A 356 30.57 -30.13 9.87
N ALA A 357 31.73 -30.55 9.37
CA ALA A 357 33.00 -29.90 9.64
C ALA A 357 33.42 -28.97 8.50
N ALA A 358 33.70 -27.71 8.80
CA ALA A 358 34.23 -26.75 7.82
C ALA A 358 35.65 -26.35 8.18
N ASN A 359 36.52 -26.26 7.17
CA ASN A 359 37.82 -25.60 7.33
C ASN A 359 37.63 -24.08 7.20
N ILE A 360 37.64 -23.37 8.32
CA ILE A 360 37.57 -21.90 8.37
C ILE A 360 38.96 -21.25 8.44
N GLY A 361 40.01 -22.05 8.55
CA GLY A 361 41.40 -21.61 8.50
C GLY A 361 41.79 -21.17 7.09
N SER A 362 42.79 -20.30 7.01
CA SER A 362 43.25 -19.76 5.73
C SER A 362 44.66 -19.21 5.86
N GLU A 363 45.53 -19.52 4.88
CA GLU A 363 46.85 -18.88 4.75
C GLU A 363 46.76 -17.36 4.62
N LYS A 364 45.59 -16.83 4.24
CA LYS A 364 45.32 -15.40 4.06
C LYS A 364 44.68 -14.75 5.30
N ALA A 365 44.59 -15.47 6.42
CA ALA A 365 44.00 -15.02 7.68
C ALA A 365 42.57 -14.45 7.52
N GLN A 366 41.72 -15.14 6.74
CA GLN A 366 40.32 -14.70 6.47
C GLN A 366 39.48 -14.57 7.75
N LEU A 367 39.56 -15.54 8.67
CA LEU A 367 38.80 -15.52 9.92
C LEU A 367 39.15 -14.30 10.80
N PRO A 368 40.44 -14.03 11.10
CA PRO A 368 40.85 -12.80 11.81
C PRO A 368 40.46 -11.48 11.12
N LYS A 369 40.30 -11.47 9.79
CA LYS A 369 39.87 -10.27 9.05
C LYS A 369 38.38 -10.03 9.24
N LEU A 370 37.55 -11.04 8.97
CA LEU A 370 36.10 -10.92 9.11
C LEU A 370 35.67 -10.76 10.56
N SER A 371 36.39 -11.34 11.52
CA SER A 371 36.03 -11.21 12.94
C SER A 371 36.21 -9.80 13.50
N LYS A 372 37.05 -8.97 12.87
CA LYS A 372 37.18 -7.53 13.18
C LYS A 372 35.97 -6.71 12.73
N LEU A 373 35.07 -7.30 11.96
CA LEU A 373 33.81 -6.71 11.50
C LEU A 373 32.65 -7.36 12.27
N PRO A 374 32.44 -7.05 13.56
CA PRO A 374 31.55 -7.81 14.45
C PRO A 374 30.09 -7.90 13.95
N ARG A 375 29.64 -6.86 13.22
CA ARG A 375 28.30 -6.78 12.64
C ARG A 375 28.25 -7.07 11.14
N ALA A 376 29.38 -7.07 10.43
CA ALA A 376 29.41 -7.23 8.98
C ALA A 376 30.05 -8.53 8.51
N GLY A 377 30.90 -9.19 9.31
CA GLY A 377 31.67 -10.36 8.90
C GLY A 377 31.03 -11.69 9.30
N TYR A 378 30.72 -12.52 8.31
CA TYR A 378 30.03 -13.79 8.48
C TYR A 378 30.64 -14.90 7.61
N TYR A 379 30.34 -16.14 7.97
CA TYR A 379 30.60 -17.33 7.15
C TYR A 379 29.29 -17.97 6.72
N LEU A 380 29.20 -18.34 5.45
CA LEU A 380 28.11 -19.13 4.87
C LEU A 380 28.60 -20.56 4.65
N PHE A 381 27.91 -21.53 5.22
CA PHE A 381 28.28 -22.95 5.11
C PHE A 381 27.35 -23.70 4.19
N TYR A 382 27.92 -24.32 3.16
CA TYR A 382 27.24 -25.31 2.33
C TYR A 382 27.53 -26.69 2.89
N HIS A 383 26.47 -27.37 3.35
CA HIS A 383 26.61 -28.63 4.05
C HIS A 383 26.52 -29.82 3.10
N GLU A 384 27.61 -30.56 3.01
CA GLU A 384 27.73 -31.78 2.22
C GLU A 384 27.93 -32.97 3.17
N SER A 385 27.30 -34.10 2.87
CA SER A 385 27.51 -35.34 3.62
C SER A 385 27.82 -36.50 2.68
N PRO A 386 29.00 -36.50 2.02
CA PRO A 386 29.33 -37.52 1.04
C PRO A 386 29.68 -38.88 1.66
N ASP A 387 30.13 -38.89 2.92
CA ASP A 387 30.66 -40.10 3.59
C ASP A 387 29.70 -40.64 4.66
N PHE A 388 28.78 -39.82 5.16
CA PHE A 388 27.75 -40.22 6.12
C PHE A 388 26.42 -40.56 5.42
N ARG A 389 25.66 -41.50 5.98
CA ARG A 389 24.27 -41.83 5.54
C ARG A 389 23.24 -40.75 5.90
N PHE A 390 23.68 -39.52 6.24
CA PHE A 390 22.80 -38.45 6.67
C PHE A 390 22.60 -37.45 5.54
N ASP A 391 21.37 -36.98 5.41
CA ASP A 391 20.96 -36.06 4.37
C ASP A 391 21.47 -34.62 4.62
N SER A 392 21.72 -33.84 3.58
CA SER A 392 22.23 -32.46 3.68
C SER A 392 21.19 -31.47 4.23
N PRO A 393 21.45 -30.68 5.29
CA PRO A 393 20.62 -29.59 5.79
C PRO A 393 20.69 -28.37 4.86
N VAL A 394 19.89 -27.36 5.16
CA VAL A 394 19.97 -26.07 4.45
C VAL A 394 21.25 -25.32 4.79
N PRO A 395 21.72 -24.39 3.92
CA PRO A 395 22.85 -23.52 4.24
C PRO A 395 22.66 -22.75 5.56
N THR A 396 23.73 -22.65 6.34
CA THR A 396 23.73 -21.92 7.62
C THR A 396 24.73 -20.78 7.61
N VAL A 397 24.47 -19.76 8.42
CA VAL A 397 25.30 -18.56 8.53
C VAL A 397 25.76 -18.35 9.96
N SER A 398 27.06 -18.15 10.16
CA SER A 398 27.67 -17.88 11.47
C SER A 398 28.45 -16.57 11.47
N SER A 399 28.44 -15.85 12.60
CA SER A 399 29.32 -14.69 12.77
C SER A 399 30.78 -15.15 12.79
N ALA A 400 31.65 -14.43 12.07
CA ALA A 400 33.09 -14.68 12.12
C ALA A 400 33.67 -14.48 13.53
N GLN A 401 33.10 -13.55 14.31
CA GLN A 401 33.47 -13.33 15.70
C GLN A 401 33.12 -14.54 16.59
N ALA A 402 31.92 -15.10 16.42
CA ALA A 402 31.50 -16.30 17.16
C ALA A 402 32.38 -17.51 16.84
N LEU A 403 32.74 -17.69 15.56
CA LEU A 403 33.66 -18.74 15.13
C LEU A 403 35.07 -18.54 15.71
N GLN A 404 35.57 -17.29 15.73
CA GLN A 404 36.85 -16.98 16.35
C GLN A 404 36.83 -17.31 17.85
N GLN A 405 35.75 -16.98 18.55
CA GLN A 405 35.62 -17.31 19.97
C GLN A 405 35.65 -18.83 20.21
N LEU A 406 34.93 -19.61 19.40
CA LEU A 406 34.96 -21.09 19.49
C LEU A 406 36.37 -21.67 19.30
N ILE A 407 37.17 -21.08 18.41
CA ILE A 407 38.58 -21.46 18.20
C ILE A 407 39.42 -21.16 19.44
N LEU A 408 39.26 -19.96 20.00
CA LEU A 408 39.99 -19.53 21.19
C LEU A 408 39.62 -20.39 22.41
N ASP A 409 38.33 -20.68 22.60
CA ASP A 409 37.83 -21.54 23.69
C ASP A 409 38.35 -22.98 23.56
N SER A 410 38.64 -23.41 22.33
CA SER A 410 39.26 -24.70 22.02
C SER A 410 40.80 -24.69 22.14
N ASN A 411 41.40 -23.60 22.64
CA ASN A 411 42.86 -23.39 22.75
C ASN A 411 43.62 -23.54 21.42
N ARG A 412 42.99 -23.15 20.30
CA ARG A 412 43.60 -23.18 18.96
C ARG A 412 43.89 -21.75 18.47
N GLN A 413 44.85 -21.62 17.56
CA GLN A 413 45.25 -20.32 16.99
C GLN A 413 44.33 -19.92 15.82
N PRO A 414 43.65 -18.76 15.86
CA PRO A 414 42.71 -18.31 14.81
C PRO A 414 43.32 -18.01 13.44
N ASP A 415 44.64 -17.80 13.36
CA ASP A 415 45.37 -17.52 12.13
C ASP A 415 45.95 -18.77 11.45
N ALA A 416 45.68 -19.96 12.01
CA ALA A 416 46.17 -21.19 11.42
C ALA A 416 45.61 -21.42 10.01
N ALA A 417 46.48 -21.94 9.12
CA ALA A 417 46.13 -22.22 7.74
C ALA A 417 45.00 -23.25 7.58
N SER A 418 44.80 -24.12 8.59
CA SER A 418 43.76 -25.13 8.61
C SER A 418 43.11 -25.21 10.00
N LEU A 419 41.81 -24.90 10.05
CA LEU A 419 40.98 -24.90 11.25
C LEU A 419 39.64 -25.57 10.95
N HIS A 420 39.56 -26.85 11.26
CA HIS A 420 38.32 -27.62 11.13
C HIS A 420 37.48 -27.45 12.40
N LEU A 421 36.21 -27.05 12.22
CA LEU A 421 35.23 -26.90 13.29
C LEU A 421 33.92 -27.58 12.91
N ASP A 422 33.23 -28.15 13.89
CA ASP A 422 31.82 -28.52 13.77
C ASP A 422 30.97 -27.25 13.72
N VAL A 423 30.36 -26.98 12.57
CA VAL A 423 29.59 -25.75 12.31
C VAL A 423 28.10 -25.89 12.66
N ARG A 424 27.68 -26.99 13.29
CA ARG A 424 26.30 -27.16 13.79
C ARG A 424 26.07 -26.47 15.13
N THR A 425 27.14 -26.09 15.81
CA THR A 425 27.12 -25.56 17.18
C THR A 425 26.92 -24.04 17.24
N THR A 426 26.87 -23.36 16.09
CA THR A 426 26.74 -21.90 16.01
C THR A 426 26.10 -21.45 14.70
N GLY A 427 25.49 -20.27 14.71
CA GLY A 427 24.86 -19.64 13.56
C GLY A 427 23.35 -19.84 13.49
N CYS A 428 22.75 -19.58 12.33
CA CYS A 428 21.32 -19.68 12.04
C CYS A 428 21.11 -20.12 10.58
N ASP A 429 19.87 -20.48 10.21
CA ASP A 429 19.54 -20.79 8.81
C ASP A 429 19.49 -19.54 7.94
N TRP A 430 19.76 -19.70 6.64
CA TRP A 430 19.81 -18.59 5.68
C TRP A 430 18.52 -17.75 5.64
N ALA A 431 17.34 -18.38 5.68
CA ALA A 431 16.08 -17.66 5.59
C ALA A 431 15.85 -16.75 6.80
N SER A 432 16.17 -17.22 8.00
CA SER A 432 16.11 -16.39 9.22
C SER A 432 17.19 -15.32 9.26
N PHE A 433 18.41 -15.64 8.82
CA PHE A 433 19.51 -14.67 8.74
C PHE A 433 19.15 -13.46 7.89
N ILE A 434 18.63 -13.66 6.67
CA ILE A 434 18.23 -12.57 5.79
C ILE A 434 17.00 -11.86 6.35
N SER A 435 15.91 -12.58 6.58
CA SER A 435 14.59 -11.98 6.77
C SER A 435 14.40 -11.38 8.16
N PHE A 436 15.02 -11.97 9.18
CA PHE A 436 14.86 -11.55 10.57
C PHE A 436 16.13 -10.95 11.16
N GLY A 437 17.28 -11.26 10.56
CA GLY A 437 18.56 -10.60 10.85
C GLY A 437 18.74 -9.31 10.04
N LEU A 438 19.00 -9.43 8.74
CA LEU A 438 19.37 -8.29 7.90
C LEU A 438 18.21 -7.37 7.52
N CYS A 439 16.99 -7.90 7.40
CA CYS A 439 15.81 -7.08 7.11
C CYS A 439 15.18 -6.45 8.36
N ASN A 440 15.71 -6.70 9.56
CA ASN A 440 15.23 -6.10 10.81
C ASN A 440 16.17 -5.00 11.29
N ALA A 441 15.69 -3.76 11.39
CA ALA A 441 16.49 -2.61 11.84
C ALA A 441 17.04 -2.76 13.26
N ALA A 442 16.26 -3.38 14.17
CA ALA A 442 16.64 -3.55 15.58
C ALA A 442 17.64 -4.69 15.81
N SER A 443 17.83 -5.56 14.82
CA SER A 443 18.78 -6.68 14.93
C SER A 443 20.23 -6.19 14.92
N ASN A 444 21.11 -6.86 15.66
CA ASN A 444 22.56 -6.65 15.61
C ASN A 444 23.24 -7.30 14.39
N VAL A 445 22.47 -8.01 13.55
CA VAL A 445 22.98 -8.61 12.33
C VAL A 445 23.04 -7.55 11.24
N GLY A 446 24.21 -7.36 10.63
CA GLY A 446 24.46 -6.37 9.58
C GLY A 446 24.91 -5.01 10.10
N GLU A 447 25.85 -4.39 9.38
CA GLU A 447 26.31 -3.04 9.67
C GLU A 447 25.36 -2.03 9.00
N PRO A 448 24.78 -1.09 9.75
CA PRO A 448 23.85 -0.11 9.20
C PRO A 448 24.57 0.91 8.30
N PHE A 449 23.86 1.45 7.31
CA PHE A 449 24.36 2.52 6.47
C PHE A 449 23.28 3.55 6.13
N ASP A 450 23.69 4.80 5.90
CA ASP A 450 22.79 5.88 5.52
C ASP A 450 22.91 6.26 4.04
N THR A 451 24.11 6.12 3.46
CA THR A 451 24.38 6.47 2.07
C THR A 451 24.82 5.28 1.23
N VAL A 452 24.67 5.39 -0.08
CA VAL A 452 25.16 4.37 -1.03
C VAL A 452 26.68 4.19 -0.88
N ASP A 453 27.44 5.27 -0.69
CA ASP A 453 28.90 5.19 -0.51
C ASP A 453 29.28 4.53 0.82
N ASP A 454 28.49 4.71 1.89
CA ASP A 454 28.68 3.97 3.13
C ASP A 454 28.49 2.46 2.94
N ALA A 455 27.44 2.06 2.19
CA ALA A 455 27.23 0.66 1.84
C ALA A 455 28.45 0.08 1.08
N MET A 456 28.98 0.83 0.10
CA MET A 456 30.17 0.41 -0.64
C MET A 456 31.42 0.33 0.27
N ARG A 457 31.59 1.29 1.19
CA ARG A 457 32.70 1.30 2.15
C ARG A 457 32.65 0.11 3.10
N ILE A 458 31.47 -0.27 3.60
CA ILE A 458 31.30 -1.45 4.45
C ILE A 458 31.70 -2.71 3.69
N LEU A 459 31.25 -2.86 2.44
CA LEU A 459 31.61 -4.00 1.59
C LEU A 459 33.09 -3.99 1.18
N GLY A 460 33.73 -2.83 1.16
CA GLY A 460 35.17 -2.68 0.99
C GLY A 460 35.99 -2.93 2.27
N SER A 461 35.35 -3.35 3.37
CA SER A 461 35.96 -3.51 4.70
C SER A 461 36.60 -2.20 5.22
N GLY A 462 35.99 -1.06 4.91
CA GLY A 462 36.48 0.28 5.30
C GLY A 462 37.36 0.96 4.27
N GLU A 463 37.76 0.26 3.21
CA GLU A 463 38.58 0.79 2.10
C GLU A 463 37.74 0.99 0.83
N THR A 464 38.11 1.95 -0.01
CA THR A 464 37.42 2.24 -1.28
C THR A 464 37.87 1.34 -2.46
N GLY A 465 38.42 0.16 -2.15
CA GLY A 465 38.88 -0.84 -3.13
C GLY A 465 37.74 -1.53 -3.87
N GLU A 466 38.04 -2.59 -4.66
CA GLU A 466 36.97 -3.33 -5.35
C GLU A 466 36.09 -4.12 -4.36
N LEU A 467 34.90 -4.51 -4.81
CA LEU A 467 33.88 -5.19 -3.99
C LEU A 467 34.01 -6.71 -4.12
N PRO A 468 33.33 -7.51 -3.26
CA PRO A 468 33.28 -8.95 -3.43
C PRO A 468 32.82 -9.36 -4.83
N LEU A 469 33.26 -10.55 -5.27
CA LEU A 469 32.95 -11.09 -6.59
C LEU A 469 31.44 -11.21 -6.82
N ARG A 470 30.68 -11.51 -5.77
CA ARG A 470 29.23 -11.68 -5.83
C ARG A 470 28.57 -10.70 -4.89
N LEU A 471 27.58 -9.98 -5.38
CA LEU A 471 26.80 -9.06 -4.58
C LEU A 471 25.32 -9.39 -4.68
N PHE A 472 24.68 -9.57 -3.52
CA PHE A 472 23.22 -9.68 -3.40
C PHE A 472 22.66 -8.34 -2.97
N VAL A 473 21.75 -7.77 -3.77
CA VAL A 473 21.10 -6.50 -3.48
C VAL A 473 19.60 -6.72 -3.36
N VAL A 474 19.06 -6.44 -2.17
CA VAL A 474 17.63 -6.33 -1.92
C VAL A 474 17.33 -4.87 -1.62
N ALA A 475 16.86 -4.13 -2.62
CA ALA A 475 16.49 -2.74 -2.48
C ALA A 475 14.98 -2.56 -2.75
N ILE A 476 14.26 -2.01 -1.78
CA ILE A 476 12.87 -1.59 -1.91
C ILE A 476 12.83 -0.21 -1.26
N GLU A 477 12.99 0.84 -2.05
CA GLU A 477 13.17 2.22 -1.57
C GLU A 477 12.53 3.22 -2.54
N ASP A 478 12.62 4.51 -2.24
CA ASP A 478 12.40 5.61 -3.13
C ASP A 478 13.24 5.43 -4.40
N GLU A 479 12.61 5.75 -5.52
CA GLU A 479 13.18 5.59 -6.85
C GLU A 479 14.57 6.23 -7.00
N PRO A 480 14.82 7.46 -6.53
CA PRO A 480 16.15 8.07 -6.60
C PRO A 480 17.24 7.25 -5.91
N PHE A 481 17.00 6.76 -4.69
CA PHE A 481 18.00 5.99 -3.95
C PHE A 481 18.21 4.61 -4.56
N ALA A 482 17.13 3.91 -4.91
CA ALA A 482 17.20 2.58 -5.52
C ALA A 482 17.97 2.63 -6.85
N MET A 483 17.70 3.63 -7.70
CA MET A 483 18.44 3.87 -8.94
C MET A 483 19.90 4.25 -8.69
N ALA A 484 20.18 5.14 -7.73
CA ALA A 484 21.54 5.54 -7.40
C ALA A 484 22.37 4.35 -6.91
N LEU A 485 21.81 3.50 -6.04
CA LEU A 485 22.44 2.26 -5.59
C LEU A 485 22.71 1.33 -6.77
N GLN A 486 21.71 1.11 -7.63
CA GLN A 486 21.87 0.26 -8.82
C GLN A 486 22.95 0.78 -9.77
N LEU A 487 22.97 2.08 -10.04
CA LEU A 487 23.96 2.75 -10.90
C LEU A 487 25.36 2.64 -10.29
N ARG A 488 25.52 3.01 -9.02
CA ARG A 488 26.81 3.00 -8.33
C ARG A 488 27.42 1.62 -8.30
N VAL A 489 26.61 0.61 -8.00
CA VAL A 489 27.02 -0.79 -8.03
C VAL A 489 27.47 -1.17 -9.44
N ARG A 490 26.68 -0.86 -10.48
CA ARG A 490 27.06 -1.12 -11.89
C ARG A 490 28.35 -0.42 -12.30
N GLU A 491 28.54 0.84 -11.92
CA GLU A 491 29.72 1.65 -12.25
C GLU A 491 31.01 1.09 -11.63
N GLN A 492 30.95 0.71 -10.35
CA GLN A 492 32.09 0.11 -9.64
C GLN A 492 32.55 -1.16 -10.38
N TYR A 493 31.60 -1.97 -10.86
CA TYR A 493 31.87 -3.22 -11.56
C TYR A 493 32.29 -3.05 -13.03
N GLN A 494 31.74 -2.07 -13.75
CA GLN A 494 32.22 -1.74 -15.10
C GLN A 494 33.65 -1.18 -15.08
N SER A 495 33.99 -0.42 -14.04
CA SER A 495 35.34 0.11 -13.83
C SER A 495 36.34 -1.01 -13.60
N ALA A 496 36.01 -1.99 -12.74
CA ALA A 496 36.83 -3.18 -12.51
C ALA A 496 37.03 -4.00 -13.80
N LYS A 497 35.97 -4.25 -14.58
CA LYS A 497 36.06 -4.98 -15.86
C LYS A 497 37.01 -4.31 -16.86
N LYS A 498 36.92 -2.98 -17.01
CA LYS A 498 37.80 -2.20 -17.91
C LYS A 498 39.27 -2.25 -17.48
N GLN A 499 39.55 -2.19 -16.17
CA GLN A 499 40.91 -2.31 -15.64
C GLN A 499 41.51 -3.70 -15.87
N LEU A 500 40.68 -4.75 -15.76
CA LEU A 500 41.08 -6.14 -16.03
C LEU A 500 41.40 -6.39 -17.51
N GLU A 501 40.58 -5.86 -18.42
CA GLU A 501 40.83 -5.91 -19.86
C GLU A 501 42.11 -5.14 -20.25
N ALA A 502 42.38 -4.01 -19.61
CA ALA A 502 43.61 -3.24 -19.81
C ALA A 502 44.86 -4.00 -19.29
N SER A 503 44.74 -4.67 -18.15
CA SER A 503 45.81 -5.48 -17.56
C SER A 503 46.12 -6.72 -18.40
N LYS A 504 45.10 -7.44 -18.90
CA LYS A 504 45.26 -8.57 -19.83
C LYS A 504 45.92 -8.16 -21.15
N LYS A 505 45.59 -6.98 -21.68
CA LYS A 505 46.25 -6.40 -22.87
C LYS A 505 47.72 -6.06 -22.63
N LYS A 506 48.11 -5.68 -21.40
CA LYS A 506 49.52 -5.46 -21.02
C LYS A 506 50.29 -6.78 -20.87
N THR A 507 49.68 -7.83 -20.31
CA THR A 507 50.32 -9.15 -20.18
C THR A 507 50.46 -9.88 -21.51
N GLN A 508 49.53 -9.70 -22.44
CA GLN A 508 49.67 -10.21 -23.83
C GLN A 508 50.71 -9.44 -24.66
N LYS A 509 51.08 -8.22 -24.25
CA LYS A 509 52.21 -7.46 -24.81
C LYS A 509 53.48 -7.65 -23.95
N GLY A 510 53.81 -8.89 -23.60
CA GLY A 510 55.12 -9.23 -23.04
C GLY A 510 56.27 -8.75 -23.95
N PRO A 511 57.48 -8.54 -23.40
CA PRO A 511 58.57 -7.85 -24.09
C PRO A 511 58.94 -8.60 -25.37
N ARG A 512 59.01 -7.87 -26.50
CA ARG A 512 59.60 -8.42 -27.72
C ARG A 512 61.03 -8.86 -27.41
N PRO A 513 61.42 -10.11 -27.70
CA PRO A 513 62.80 -10.53 -27.53
C PRO A 513 63.68 -9.65 -28.41
N ARG A 514 64.79 -9.19 -27.84
CA ARG A 514 65.86 -8.49 -28.56
C ARG A 514 66.72 -9.49 -29.31
#